data_AF-A0AAV1KHB2-F1
#
_entry.id   AF-A0AAV1KHB2-F1
#
_cell.length_a   1.000
_cell.length_b   1.000
_cell.length_c   1.000
_cell.angle_alpha   90.00
_cell.angle_beta   90.00
_cell.angle_gamma   90.00
#
_symmetry.space_group_name_H-M   'P 1'
#
loop_
_entity.id
_entity.type
_entity.pdbx_description
1 polymer ?
#
loop_
_entity_poly.entity_id
_entity_poly.type
_entity_poly.pdbx_seq_one_letter_code
_entity_poly.pdbx_strand_id
1 'polypeptide(L)'
;MGSRILQRLLLPIISRSLKSYPNLTIRNERIIHAPLSFTLVRNYAKSKDKGKEKKGKGAKVEINLAMMSEIVAVDKIQDRCKAAIEKMKEDFAKNLSLRSTTGSIESLPVKFDGKEYELQELAQIVRKNPKTLVINFSSFPQVIPDALKAIHNSGLNLNPQQDGTTLFVPVPKVTKEHREALAKNAKSLYIKCRDSVKDVQNDFIKKVKKQTGISEDTIFDVIKQITAMCEEYQNEAKSIYEAKHTELVGK
;
A
#
# COMPACT_ATOMS: atom_id res chain seq x y z
N MET A 1 -56.41 31.46 13.45
CA MET A 1 -56.12 32.89 13.19
C MET A 1 -54.63 33.12 13.38
N GLY A 2 -54.01 33.93 12.51
CA GLY A 2 -52.61 34.36 12.66
C GLY A 2 -51.72 33.86 11.52
N SER A 3 -51.33 34.80 10.66
CA SER A 3 -50.69 34.62 9.36
C SER A 3 -49.24 35.18 9.42
N ARG A 4 -48.47 35.00 8.33
CA ARG A 4 -47.31 35.81 7.90
C ARG A 4 -45.96 35.49 8.57
N ILE A 5 -44.78 35.55 7.93
CA ILE A 5 -44.31 35.98 6.59
C ILE A 5 -42.88 35.42 6.42
N LEU A 6 -42.53 35.09 5.17
CA LEU A 6 -41.17 34.76 4.69
C LEU A 6 -40.23 35.96 4.81
N GLN A 7 -38.99 35.79 5.27
CA GLN A 7 -37.95 36.80 5.11
C GLN A 7 -36.66 36.25 4.51
N ARG A 8 -36.31 36.89 3.40
CA ARG A 8 -35.30 36.61 2.38
C ARG A 8 -34.01 37.32 2.81
N LEU A 9 -32.92 36.59 3.04
CA LEU A 9 -31.61 37.17 3.36
C LEU A 9 -30.87 37.54 2.06
N LEU A 10 -30.65 38.84 1.86
CA LEU A 10 -29.77 39.43 0.86
C LEU A 10 -28.44 39.84 1.53
N LEU A 11 -27.32 39.54 0.87
CA LEU A 11 -25.95 39.85 1.30
C LEU A 11 -25.64 41.36 1.22
N PRO A 12 -24.79 41.92 2.10
CA PRO A 12 -24.35 43.30 2.01
C PRO A 12 -23.12 43.47 1.11
N ILE A 13 -23.17 44.53 0.31
CA ILE A 13 -22.10 45.05 -0.56
C ILE A 13 -21.16 45.91 0.29
N ILE A 14 -19.86 45.59 0.31
CA ILE A 14 -18.84 46.36 1.01
C ILE A 14 -18.35 47.49 0.09
N SER A 15 -18.61 48.74 0.49
CA SER A 15 -18.04 49.94 -0.11
C SER A 15 -16.64 50.22 0.47
N ARG A 16 -15.68 50.60 -0.38
CA ARG A 16 -14.37 51.08 0.07
C ARG A 16 -14.01 52.42 -0.59
N SER A 17 -14.19 53.45 0.22
CA SER A 17 -13.55 54.78 0.29
C SER A 17 -12.55 55.17 -0.81
N LEU A 18 -12.85 56.26 -1.52
CA LEU A 18 -11.92 57.08 -2.29
C LEU A 18 -11.31 58.16 -1.38
N LYS A 19 -9.97 58.25 -1.35
CA LYS A 19 -9.23 59.38 -0.76
C LYS A 19 -8.91 60.40 -1.85
N SER A 20 -9.20 61.67 -1.56
CA SER A 20 -8.93 62.86 -2.37
C SER A 20 -7.69 63.60 -1.84
N TYR A 21 -6.83 64.13 -2.72
CA TYR A 21 -5.86 65.20 -2.47
C TYR A 21 -5.41 65.87 -3.80
N PRO A 22 -4.89 67.12 -3.78
CA PRO A 22 -5.50 68.24 -4.52
C PRO A 22 -4.61 68.95 -5.57
N ASN A 23 -5.25 69.90 -6.27
CA ASN A 23 -4.73 71.11 -6.94
C ASN A 23 -3.85 70.98 -8.19
N LEU A 24 -4.51 71.14 -9.34
CA LEU A 24 -3.93 71.49 -10.63
C LEU A 24 -3.59 72.99 -10.67
N THR A 25 -2.32 73.33 -10.91
CA THR A 25 -1.90 74.63 -11.44
C THR A 25 -1.62 74.46 -12.94
N ILE A 26 -2.34 75.22 -13.75
CA ILE A 26 -2.25 75.23 -15.22
C ILE A 26 -1.02 76.04 -15.64
N ARG A 27 -0.11 75.43 -16.41
CA ARG A 27 0.82 76.16 -17.29
C ARG A 27 1.02 75.39 -18.62
N ASN A 28 1.17 76.21 -19.65
CA ASN A 28 1.02 75.95 -21.08
C ASN A 28 1.90 74.86 -21.71
N GLU A 29 1.31 74.27 -22.75
CA GLU A 29 1.87 73.77 -24.00
C GLU A 29 3.07 72.79 -23.96
N ARG A 30 2.78 71.53 -24.33
CA ARG A 30 3.36 70.83 -25.49
C ARG A 30 2.72 69.45 -25.62
N ILE A 31 2.13 69.18 -26.77
CA ILE A 31 1.56 67.86 -27.13
C ILE A 31 2.74 66.91 -27.35
N ILE A 32 2.99 66.03 -26.40
CA ILE A 32 3.92 64.91 -26.56
C ILE A 32 3.06 63.68 -26.87
N HIS A 33 3.08 63.23 -28.13
CA HIS A 33 2.45 61.96 -28.51
C HIS A 33 3.20 60.81 -27.81
N ALA A 34 2.65 60.30 -26.71
CA ALA A 34 3.12 59.06 -26.13
C ALA A 34 2.76 57.90 -27.08
N PRO A 35 3.71 57.04 -27.49
CA PRO A 35 3.38 55.86 -28.28
C PRO A 35 2.52 54.92 -27.42
N LEU A 36 1.28 54.69 -27.84
CA LEU A 36 0.39 53.67 -27.30
C LEU A 36 1.08 52.31 -27.42
N SER A 37 1.73 51.87 -26.36
CA SER A 37 2.25 50.51 -26.25
C SER A 37 1.07 49.57 -26.04
N PHE A 38 0.53 49.08 -27.15
CA PHE A 38 -0.55 48.10 -27.17
C PHE A 38 0.00 46.77 -26.66
N THR A 39 -0.07 46.54 -25.35
CA THR A 39 0.21 45.22 -24.77
C THR A 39 -0.95 44.32 -25.13
N LEU A 40 -0.71 43.36 -26.03
CA LEU A 40 -1.69 42.34 -26.39
C LEU A 40 -1.88 41.39 -25.21
N VAL A 41 -2.77 41.72 -24.28
CA VAL A 41 -3.15 40.82 -23.18
C VAL A 41 -3.95 39.66 -23.79
N ARG A 42 -3.33 38.49 -23.91
CA ARG A 42 -4.02 37.25 -24.23
C ARG A 42 -4.91 36.86 -23.05
N ASN A 43 -6.20 37.17 -23.13
CA ASN A 43 -7.19 36.63 -22.22
C ASN A 43 -7.37 35.13 -22.50
N TYR A 44 -6.73 34.27 -21.70
CA TYR A 44 -7.04 32.84 -21.72
C TYR A 44 -8.48 32.65 -21.23
N ALA A 45 -9.36 32.20 -22.14
CA ALA A 45 -10.69 31.75 -21.75
C ALA A 45 -10.53 30.57 -20.79
N LYS A 46 -10.96 30.74 -19.52
CA LYS A 46 -11.10 29.60 -18.60
C LYS A 46 -12.10 28.63 -19.22
N SER A 47 -11.62 27.45 -19.60
CA SER A 47 -12.51 26.33 -19.93
C SER A 47 -13.47 26.13 -18.77
N LYS A 48 -14.76 26.03 -19.06
CA LYS A 48 -15.79 25.58 -18.12
C LYS A 48 -15.25 24.34 -17.40
N ASP A 49 -15.07 24.43 -16.08
CA ASP A 49 -14.75 23.29 -15.22
C ASP A 49 -15.86 22.25 -15.45
N LYS A 50 -15.60 21.29 -16.34
CA LYS A 50 -16.30 20.01 -16.29
C LYS A 50 -15.80 19.40 -15.00
N GLY A 51 -16.55 19.63 -13.91
CA GLY A 51 -16.38 18.87 -12.69
C GLY A 51 -16.17 17.42 -13.09
N LYS A 52 -15.07 16.82 -12.63
CA LYS A 52 -14.89 15.38 -12.74
C LYS A 52 -16.07 14.75 -12.03
N GLU A 53 -17.15 14.51 -12.76
CA GLU A 53 -18.11 13.49 -12.40
C GLU A 53 -17.25 12.25 -12.21
N LYS A 54 -17.20 11.76 -10.97
CA LYS A 54 -16.72 10.42 -10.71
C LYS A 54 -17.54 9.55 -11.65
N LYS A 55 -16.93 9.11 -12.78
CA LYS A 55 -17.48 8.04 -13.60
C LYS A 55 -17.92 6.99 -12.59
N GLY A 56 -19.24 6.79 -12.47
CA GLY A 56 -19.78 5.75 -11.62
C GLY A 56 -19.00 4.49 -11.95
N LYS A 57 -18.63 3.71 -10.92
CA LYS A 57 -18.07 2.37 -11.13
C LYS A 57 -18.94 1.73 -12.20
N GLY A 58 -18.36 1.41 -13.36
CA GLY A 58 -19.09 0.81 -14.46
C GLY A 58 -19.91 -0.36 -13.93
N ALA A 59 -21.07 -0.62 -14.53
CA ALA A 59 -21.91 -1.76 -14.16
C ALA A 59 -21.00 -2.98 -13.94
N LYS A 60 -21.10 -3.61 -12.77
CA LYS A 60 -20.27 -4.75 -12.41
C LYS A 60 -20.53 -5.81 -13.47
N VAL A 61 -19.52 -6.08 -14.31
CA VAL A 61 -19.64 -7.05 -15.39
C VAL A 61 -19.85 -8.41 -14.73
N GLU A 62 -20.99 -9.03 -14.99
CA GLU A 62 -21.27 -10.38 -14.50
C GLU A 62 -20.37 -11.36 -15.28
N ILE A 63 -19.57 -12.11 -14.54
CA ILE A 63 -18.55 -12.99 -15.13
C ILE A 63 -19.24 -14.24 -15.69
N ASN A 64 -19.36 -14.30 -17.01
CA ASN A 64 -19.89 -15.48 -17.69
C ASN A 64 -18.72 -16.41 -18.10
N LEU A 65 -18.44 -17.41 -17.27
CA LEU A 65 -17.34 -18.36 -17.51
C LEU A 65 -17.57 -19.26 -18.73
N ALA A 66 -18.83 -19.61 -19.03
CA ALA A 66 -19.16 -20.51 -20.15
C ALA A 66 -18.73 -19.90 -21.49
N MET A 67 -19.09 -18.64 -21.74
CA MET A 67 -18.73 -17.91 -22.95
C MET A 67 -17.20 -17.76 -23.11
N MET A 68 -16.47 -17.56 -22.01
CA MET A 68 -15.00 -17.44 -22.08
C MET A 68 -14.32 -18.78 -22.37
N SER A 69 -14.85 -19.89 -21.82
CA SER A 69 -14.24 -21.22 -21.90
C SER A 69 -14.10 -21.75 -23.32
N GLU A 70 -15.00 -21.36 -24.22
CA GLU A 70 -15.00 -21.77 -25.62
C GLU A 70 -13.85 -21.13 -26.42
N ILE A 71 -13.42 -19.92 -26.03
CA ILE A 71 -12.46 -19.11 -26.79
C ILE A 71 -11.08 -19.10 -26.12
N VAL A 72 -11.04 -19.21 -24.79
CA VAL A 72 -9.82 -19.12 -23.98
C VAL A 72 -9.84 -20.14 -22.85
N ALA A 73 -8.68 -20.72 -22.57
CA ALA A 73 -8.48 -21.54 -21.36
C ALA A 73 -8.54 -20.67 -20.09
N VAL A 74 -9.74 -20.51 -19.54
CA VAL A 74 -10.02 -19.70 -18.33
C VAL A 74 -9.26 -20.24 -17.12
N ASP A 75 -9.16 -21.56 -16.98
CA ASP A 75 -8.44 -22.21 -15.87
C ASP A 75 -7.00 -21.72 -15.77
N LYS A 76 -6.31 -21.59 -16.91
CA LYS A 76 -4.93 -21.09 -16.95
C LYS A 76 -4.79 -19.64 -16.51
N ILE A 77 -5.83 -18.82 -16.71
CA ILE A 77 -5.84 -17.44 -16.20
C ILE A 77 -5.99 -17.47 -14.68
N GLN A 78 -6.96 -18.24 -14.19
CA GLN A 78 -7.21 -18.37 -12.76
C GLN A 78 -5.99 -18.90 -12.02
N ASP A 79 -5.36 -19.97 -12.51
CA ASP A 79 -4.19 -20.58 -11.89
C ASP A 79 -3.01 -19.61 -11.80
N ARG A 80 -2.74 -18.86 -12.88
CA ARG A 80 -1.67 -17.86 -12.89
C ARG A 80 -1.95 -16.69 -11.96
N CYS A 81 -3.19 -16.21 -11.90
CA CYS A 81 -3.60 -15.16 -10.97
C CYS A 81 -3.50 -15.63 -9.52
N LYS A 82 -3.99 -16.84 -9.21
CA LYS A 82 -3.90 -17.46 -7.87
C LYS A 82 -2.44 -17.64 -7.45
N ALA A 83 -1.59 -18.16 -8.33
CA ALA A 83 -0.17 -18.32 -8.06
C ALA A 83 0.54 -16.98 -7.76
N ALA A 84 0.16 -15.89 -8.44
CA ALA A 84 0.68 -14.56 -8.13
C ALA A 84 0.28 -14.09 -6.71
N ILE A 85 -0.96 -14.35 -6.30
CA ILE A 85 -1.46 -14.03 -4.95
C ILE A 85 -0.78 -14.91 -3.89
N GLU A 86 -0.64 -16.21 -4.13
CA GLU A 86 0.04 -17.14 -3.22
C GLU A 86 1.49 -16.74 -2.99
N LYS A 87 2.21 -16.43 -4.08
CA LYS A 87 3.58 -15.92 -3.98
C LYS A 87 3.65 -14.64 -3.14
N MET A 88 2.70 -13.71 -3.33
CA MET A 88 2.63 -12.50 -2.50
C MET A 88 2.38 -12.83 -1.02
N LYS A 89 1.50 -13.79 -0.71
CA LYS A 89 1.23 -14.25 0.67
C LYS A 89 2.48 -14.85 1.29
N GLU A 90 3.22 -15.68 0.57
CA GLU A 90 4.50 -16.23 1.03
C GLU A 90 5.55 -15.15 1.28
N ASP A 91 5.70 -14.20 0.35
CA ASP A 91 6.65 -13.11 0.49
C ASP A 91 6.32 -12.24 1.70
N PHE A 92 5.03 -12.04 1.99
CA PHE A 92 4.58 -11.35 3.21
C PHE A 92 4.93 -12.14 4.48
N ALA A 93 4.71 -13.45 4.49
CA ALA A 93 5.04 -14.29 5.64
C ALA A 93 6.55 -14.29 5.94
N LYS A 94 7.38 -14.36 4.89
CA LYS A 94 8.85 -14.42 5.01
C LYS A 94 9.47 -13.06 5.39
N ASN A 95 9.03 -11.97 4.77
CA ASN A 95 9.75 -10.69 4.86
C ASN A 95 9.09 -9.64 5.78
N LEU A 96 7.81 -9.80 6.15
CA LEU A 96 7.04 -8.75 6.83
C LEU A 96 6.60 -9.13 8.25
N SER A 97 7.41 -9.92 8.95
CA SER A 97 7.14 -10.30 10.34
C SER A 97 7.62 -9.23 11.32
N LEU A 98 6.70 -8.63 12.07
CA LEU A 98 7.01 -7.76 13.22
C LEU A 98 7.57 -8.54 14.42
N ARG A 99 7.37 -9.86 14.44
CA ARG A 99 7.75 -10.77 15.53
C ARG A 99 9.07 -11.50 15.23
N SER A 100 9.77 -11.13 14.16
CA SER A 100 10.99 -11.81 13.72
C SER A 100 11.98 -12.02 14.86
N THR A 101 12.16 -11.06 15.78
CA THR A 101 13.11 -11.26 16.89
C THR A 101 12.77 -12.46 17.79
N THR A 102 11.49 -12.78 18.04
CA THR A 102 11.14 -13.96 18.85
C THR A 102 11.25 -15.24 18.03
N GLY A 103 10.68 -15.27 16.82
CA GLY A 103 10.74 -16.45 15.96
C GLY A 103 12.17 -16.81 15.52
N SER A 104 13.01 -15.81 15.27
CA SER A 104 14.43 -16.00 14.94
C SER A 104 15.26 -16.50 16.13
N ILE A 105 14.83 -16.24 17.37
CA ILE A 105 15.45 -16.84 18.56
C ILE A 105 15.01 -18.29 18.72
N GLU A 106 13.73 -18.59 18.48
CA GLU A 106 13.17 -19.95 18.54
C GLU A 106 13.88 -20.89 17.55
N SER A 107 14.05 -20.48 16.29
CA SER A 107 14.72 -21.26 15.25
C SER A 107 16.25 -21.08 15.21
N LEU A 108 16.85 -20.54 16.28
CA LEU A 108 18.29 -20.30 16.32
C LEU A 108 19.04 -21.64 16.48
N PRO A 109 19.97 -22.00 15.58
CA PRO A 109 20.74 -23.22 15.72
C PRO A 109 21.77 -23.08 16.85
N VAL A 110 21.76 -24.04 17.78
CA VAL A 110 22.70 -24.15 18.90
C VAL A 110 23.41 -25.50 18.80
N LYS A 111 24.74 -25.48 18.88
CA LYS A 111 25.55 -26.70 18.96
C LYS A 111 25.54 -27.20 20.38
N PHE A 112 25.06 -28.43 20.58
CA PHE A 112 25.13 -29.13 21.85
C PHE A 112 25.56 -30.58 21.61
N ASP A 113 26.59 -31.02 22.33
CA ASP A 113 27.12 -32.39 22.26
C ASP A 113 27.40 -32.89 20.83
N GLY A 114 28.06 -32.05 20.02
CA GLY A 114 28.46 -32.37 18.65
C GLY A 114 27.35 -32.36 17.60
N LYS A 115 26.11 -32.05 17.98
CA LYS A 115 24.95 -31.92 17.07
C LYS A 115 24.37 -30.50 17.12
N GLU A 116 23.73 -30.10 16.03
CA GLU A 116 22.97 -28.84 15.96
C GLU A 116 21.50 -29.11 16.28
N TYR A 117 20.94 -28.31 17.18
CA TYR A 117 19.53 -28.32 17.56
C TYR A 117 18.96 -26.91 17.50
N GLU A 118 17.65 -26.78 17.35
CA GLU A 118 17.01 -25.47 17.50
C GLU A 118 16.89 -25.09 18.97
N LEU A 119 16.99 -23.79 19.28
CA LEU A 119 16.93 -23.33 20.65
C LEU A 119 15.59 -23.69 21.34
N GLN A 120 14.50 -23.73 20.57
CA GLN A 120 13.18 -24.16 21.07
C GLN A 120 13.16 -25.63 21.53
N GLU A 121 14.01 -26.49 21.00
CA GLU A 121 14.09 -27.90 21.39
C GLU A 121 14.84 -28.08 22.71
N LEU A 122 15.81 -27.21 22.98
CA LEU A 122 16.67 -27.26 24.16
C LEU A 122 16.12 -26.46 25.36
N ALA A 123 15.20 -25.52 25.12
CA ALA A 123 14.70 -24.62 26.15
C ALA A 123 13.26 -24.14 25.90
N GLN A 124 12.57 -23.82 26.98
CA GLN A 124 11.23 -23.23 26.90
C GLN A 124 11.34 -21.71 26.72
N ILE A 125 10.84 -21.18 25.61
CA ILE A 125 10.85 -19.75 25.30
C ILE A 125 9.47 -19.15 25.63
N VAL A 126 9.44 -18.18 26.54
CA VAL A 126 8.20 -17.52 26.99
C VAL A 126 8.36 -16.01 26.96
N ARG A 127 7.35 -15.32 26.44
CA ARG A 127 7.32 -13.85 26.45
C ARG A 127 6.73 -13.33 27.75
N LYS A 128 7.59 -12.90 28.69
CA LYS A 128 7.15 -12.27 29.95
C LYS A 128 6.58 -10.87 29.73
N ASN A 129 7.27 -10.04 28.95
CA ASN A 129 6.86 -8.68 28.62
C ASN A 129 7.12 -8.38 27.13
N PRO A 130 6.49 -7.35 26.53
CA PRO A 130 6.76 -6.97 25.15
C PRO A 130 8.25 -6.69 24.84
N LYS A 131 9.01 -6.27 25.86
CA LYS A 131 10.44 -5.92 25.81
C LYS A 131 11.37 -7.04 26.28
N THR A 132 10.86 -8.15 26.82
CA THR A 132 11.70 -9.16 27.47
C THR A 132 11.19 -10.55 27.17
N LEU A 133 12.04 -11.36 26.55
CA LEU A 133 11.85 -12.80 26.40
C LEU A 133 12.57 -13.51 27.55
N VAL A 134 11.98 -14.62 27.99
CA VAL A 134 12.51 -15.48 29.03
C VAL A 134 12.73 -16.84 28.41
N ILE A 135 13.95 -17.34 28.50
CA ILE A 135 14.33 -18.64 27.96
C ILE A 135 14.74 -19.51 29.16
N ASN A 136 13.98 -20.58 29.41
CA ASN A 136 14.17 -21.45 30.56
C ASN A 136 14.86 -22.76 30.13
N PHE A 137 16.03 -23.02 30.70
CA PHE A 137 16.87 -24.18 30.43
C PHE A 137 16.83 -25.22 31.55
N SER A 138 15.75 -25.27 32.35
CA SER A 138 15.59 -26.21 33.47
C SER A 138 15.87 -27.67 33.10
N SER A 139 15.56 -28.09 31.87
CA SER A 139 15.85 -29.44 31.37
C SER A 139 17.34 -29.67 31.04
N PHE A 140 18.05 -28.64 30.56
CA PHE A 140 19.44 -28.74 30.09
C PHE A 140 20.28 -27.51 30.47
N PRO A 141 20.62 -27.31 31.76
CA PRO A 141 21.39 -26.13 32.21
C PRO A 141 22.78 -26.00 31.57
N GLN A 142 23.37 -27.12 31.16
CA GLN A 142 24.68 -27.18 30.50
C GLN A 142 24.72 -26.51 29.11
N VAL A 143 23.56 -26.29 28.48
CA VAL A 143 23.45 -25.68 27.14
C VAL A 143 23.60 -24.15 27.18
N ILE A 144 23.39 -23.54 28.35
CA ILE A 144 23.34 -22.08 28.52
C ILE A 144 24.55 -21.34 27.90
N PRO A 145 25.81 -21.79 28.10
CA PRO A 145 26.97 -21.10 27.52
C PRO A 145 26.98 -21.10 25.99
N ASP A 146 26.52 -22.18 25.36
CA ASP A 146 26.49 -22.31 23.90
C ASP A 146 25.30 -21.56 23.31
N ALA A 147 24.16 -21.54 24.01
CA ALA A 147 23.02 -20.69 23.66
C ALA A 147 23.37 -19.19 23.74
N LEU A 148 24.12 -18.75 24.76
CA LEU A 148 24.61 -17.37 24.87
C LEU A 148 25.48 -16.99 23.65
N LYS A 149 26.46 -17.83 23.32
CA LYS A 149 27.32 -17.61 22.13
C LYS A 149 26.49 -17.57 20.85
N ALA A 150 25.54 -18.49 20.68
CA ALA A 150 24.68 -18.51 19.51
C ALA A 150 23.85 -17.22 19.39
N ILE A 151 23.26 -16.73 20.49
CA ILE A 151 22.48 -15.49 20.50
C ILE A 151 23.37 -14.29 20.14
N HIS A 152 24.59 -14.21 20.67
CA HIS A 152 25.53 -13.14 20.30
C HIS A 152 25.96 -13.22 18.83
N ASN A 153 26.20 -14.41 18.30
CA ASN A 153 26.63 -14.63 16.92
C ASN A 153 25.48 -14.52 15.89
N SER A 154 24.23 -14.56 16.33
CA SER A 154 23.04 -14.51 15.47
C SER A 154 22.87 -13.20 14.67
N GLY A 155 23.63 -12.15 14.99
CA GLY A 155 23.49 -10.84 14.37
C GLY A 155 22.25 -10.06 14.83
N LEU A 156 21.51 -10.59 15.81
CA LEU A 156 20.31 -9.92 16.37
C LEU A 156 20.66 -8.75 17.31
N ASN A 157 21.94 -8.57 17.65
CA ASN A 157 22.44 -7.50 18.54
C ASN A 157 21.69 -7.44 19.88
N LEU A 158 21.39 -8.61 20.45
CA LEU A 158 20.72 -8.75 21.74
C LEU A 158 21.75 -9.00 22.84
N ASN A 159 21.45 -8.51 24.05
CA ASN A 159 22.30 -8.73 25.22
C ASN A 159 21.56 -9.55 26.29
N PRO A 160 21.57 -10.89 26.20
CA PRO A 160 20.91 -11.76 27.17
C PRO A 160 21.58 -11.69 28.56
N GLN A 161 20.76 -11.71 29.62
CA GLN A 161 21.22 -11.77 31.01
C GLN A 161 20.85 -13.12 31.63
N GLN A 162 21.83 -13.82 32.20
CA GLN A 162 21.62 -15.09 32.87
C GLN A 162 21.23 -14.88 34.35
N ASP A 163 20.22 -15.64 34.80
CA ASP A 163 19.81 -15.76 36.20
C ASP A 163 19.55 -17.25 36.48
N GLY A 164 20.51 -17.91 37.13
CA GLY A 164 20.47 -19.36 37.37
C GLY A 164 20.32 -20.15 36.07
N THR A 165 19.18 -20.85 35.93
CA THR A 165 18.80 -21.66 34.77
C THR A 165 17.96 -20.92 33.72
N THR A 166 17.80 -19.61 33.87
CA THR A 166 16.94 -18.78 33.01
C THR A 166 17.74 -17.67 32.34
N LEU A 167 17.47 -17.40 31.06
CA LEU A 167 18.03 -16.29 30.30
C LEU A 167 16.96 -15.24 30.01
N PHE A 168 17.23 -14.00 30.39
CA PHE A 168 16.41 -12.83 30.08
C PHE A 168 16.98 -12.11 28.86
N VAL A 169 16.25 -12.14 27.75
CA VAL A 169 16.68 -11.49 26.51
C VAL A 169 15.89 -10.18 26.31
N PRO A 170 16.52 -9.01 26.41
CA PRO A 170 15.88 -7.73 26.12
C PRO A 170 15.66 -7.62 24.61
N VAL A 171 14.40 -7.53 24.20
CA VAL A 171 14.01 -7.33 22.80
C VAL A 171 13.85 -5.84 22.56
N PRO A 172 14.61 -5.25 21.61
CA PRO A 172 14.47 -3.85 21.25
C PRO A 172 13.05 -3.60 20.74
N LYS A 173 12.54 -2.39 21.02
CA LYS A 173 11.24 -2.00 20.46
C LYS A 173 11.37 -1.84 18.95
N VAL A 174 10.38 -2.35 18.22
CA VAL A 174 10.20 -1.97 16.81
C VAL A 174 9.94 -0.47 16.74
N THR A 175 10.90 0.28 16.19
CA THR A 175 10.79 1.73 16.01
C THR A 175 9.73 2.05 14.95
N LYS A 176 9.19 3.27 14.99
CA LYS A 176 8.24 3.74 13.96
C LYS A 176 8.87 3.68 12.56
N GLU A 177 10.13 4.06 12.45
CA GLU A 177 10.91 4.00 11.21
C GLU A 177 11.00 2.57 10.65
N HIS A 178 11.22 1.57 11.51
CA HIS A 178 11.26 0.16 11.07
C HIS A 178 9.89 -0.32 10.59
N ARG A 179 8.81 0.04 11.30
CA ARG A 179 7.43 -0.27 10.86
C ARG A 179 7.11 0.37 9.50
N GLU A 180 7.51 1.63 9.32
CA GLU A 180 7.35 2.34 8.04
C GLU A 180 8.17 1.71 6.92
N ALA A 181 9.39 1.23 7.21
CA ALA A 181 10.21 0.50 6.25
C ALA A 181 9.56 -0.83 5.82
N LEU A 182 9.01 -1.60 6.78
CA LEU A 182 8.25 -2.82 6.47
C LEU A 182 6.99 -2.51 5.65
N ALA A 183 6.26 -1.45 5.99
CA ALA A 183 5.08 -1.03 5.22
C ALA A 183 5.44 -0.64 3.77
N LYS A 184 6.56 0.04 3.56
CA LYS A 184 7.09 0.35 2.21
C LYS A 184 7.45 -0.93 1.46
N ASN A 185 8.08 -1.90 2.12
CA ASN A 185 8.40 -3.19 1.50
C ASN A 185 7.13 -3.96 1.11
N ALA A 186 6.14 -4.00 2.00
CA ALA A 186 4.82 -4.58 1.73
C ALA A 186 4.18 -3.97 0.49
N LYS A 187 4.28 -2.65 0.34
CA LYS A 187 3.77 -1.95 -0.84
C LYS A 187 4.50 -2.36 -2.12
N SER A 188 5.81 -2.51 -2.08
CA SER A 188 6.61 -2.97 -3.23
C SER A 188 6.18 -4.37 -3.69
N LEU A 189 6.04 -5.30 -2.74
CA LEU A 189 5.58 -6.67 -3.01
C LEU A 189 4.15 -6.71 -3.59
N TYR A 190 3.23 -5.90 -3.05
CA TYR A 190 1.89 -5.74 -3.62
C TYR A 190 1.92 -5.21 -5.06
N ILE A 191 2.77 -4.22 -5.35
CA ILE A 191 2.92 -3.67 -6.71
C ILE A 191 3.40 -4.75 -7.67
N LYS A 192 4.39 -5.57 -7.27
CA LYS A 192 4.86 -6.72 -8.07
C LYS A 192 3.74 -7.72 -8.36
N CYS A 193 2.92 -8.06 -7.36
CA CYS A 193 1.77 -8.95 -7.55
C CYS A 193 0.75 -8.36 -8.54
N ARG A 194 0.39 -7.08 -8.36
CA ARG A 194 -0.54 -6.38 -9.25
C ARG A 194 -0.02 -6.36 -10.69
N ASP A 195 1.26 -6.07 -10.88
CA ASP A 195 1.88 -6.00 -12.20
C ASP A 195 1.92 -7.40 -12.84
N SER A 196 2.21 -8.45 -12.07
CA SER A 196 2.12 -9.84 -12.53
C SER A 196 0.70 -10.22 -13.00
N VAL A 197 -0.35 -9.81 -12.27
CA VAL A 197 -1.74 -10.03 -12.70
C VAL A 197 -2.06 -9.27 -13.99
N LYS A 198 -1.53 -8.06 -14.16
CA LYS A 198 -1.67 -7.29 -15.42
C LYS A 198 -0.92 -7.92 -16.59
N ASP A 199 0.25 -8.49 -16.35
CA ASP A 199 1.01 -9.20 -17.38
C ASP A 199 0.23 -10.42 -17.86
N VAL A 200 -0.36 -11.20 -16.95
CA VAL A 200 -1.28 -12.29 -17.27
C VAL A 200 -2.44 -11.76 -18.12
N GLN A 201 -3.14 -10.71 -17.67
CA GLN A 201 -4.24 -10.10 -18.41
C GLN A 201 -3.84 -9.73 -19.84
N ASN A 202 -2.72 -9.02 -20.00
CA ASN A 202 -2.23 -8.58 -21.31
C ASN A 202 -1.86 -9.75 -22.23
N ASP A 203 -1.25 -10.80 -21.70
CA ASP A 203 -0.88 -11.98 -22.46
C ASP A 203 -2.10 -12.72 -23.02
N PHE A 204 -3.15 -12.87 -22.22
CA PHE A 204 -4.37 -13.52 -22.68
C PHE A 204 -5.17 -12.63 -23.63
N ILE A 205 -5.25 -11.32 -23.40
CA ILE A 205 -5.87 -10.38 -24.35
C ILE A 205 -5.17 -10.44 -25.72
N LYS A 206 -3.82 -10.49 -25.74
CA LYS A 206 -3.05 -10.65 -26.98
C LYS A 206 -3.37 -11.97 -27.71
N LYS A 207 -3.63 -13.05 -26.97
CA LYS A 207 -4.01 -14.34 -27.57
C LYS A 207 -5.42 -14.30 -28.17
N VAL A 208 -6.39 -13.71 -27.46
CA VAL A 208 -7.75 -13.54 -27.96
C VAL A 208 -7.77 -12.72 -29.25
N LYS A 209 -7.01 -11.61 -29.29
CA LYS A 209 -6.92 -10.76 -30.50
C LYS A 209 -6.29 -11.43 -31.72
N LYS A 210 -5.56 -12.54 -31.53
CA LYS A 210 -4.94 -13.31 -32.62
C LYS A 210 -5.83 -14.45 -33.14
N GLN A 211 -6.94 -14.75 -32.46
CA GLN A 211 -7.89 -15.76 -32.91
C GLN A 211 -8.54 -15.29 -34.21
N THR A 212 -8.65 -16.21 -35.17
CA THR A 212 -9.33 -15.97 -36.45
C THR A 212 -10.65 -16.75 -36.48
N GLY A 213 -11.64 -16.27 -37.21
CA GLY A 213 -12.96 -16.95 -37.33
C GLY A 213 -13.97 -16.63 -36.22
N ILE A 214 -13.69 -15.64 -35.36
CA ILE A 214 -14.59 -15.17 -34.30
C ILE A 214 -15.03 -13.74 -34.64
N SER A 215 -16.28 -13.38 -34.34
CA SER A 215 -16.79 -12.01 -34.53
C SER A 215 -16.06 -11.00 -33.63
N GLU A 216 -15.87 -9.78 -34.11
CA GLU A 216 -15.22 -8.69 -33.37
C GLU A 216 -15.98 -8.36 -32.07
N ASP A 217 -17.31 -8.42 -32.10
CA ASP A 217 -18.17 -8.19 -30.92
C ASP A 217 -17.90 -9.24 -29.83
N THR A 218 -17.86 -10.52 -30.21
CA THR A 218 -17.52 -11.61 -29.28
C THR A 218 -16.11 -11.47 -28.71
N ILE A 219 -15.13 -11.07 -29.52
CA ILE A 219 -13.76 -10.79 -29.03
C ILE A 219 -13.78 -9.66 -28.00
N PHE A 220 -14.52 -8.59 -28.26
CA PHE A 220 -14.63 -7.46 -27.36
C PHE A 220 -15.26 -7.86 -26.02
N ASP A 221 -16.31 -8.67 -26.05
CA ASP A 221 -16.96 -9.15 -24.83
C ASP A 221 -16.07 -10.10 -24.03
N VAL A 222 -15.35 -11.02 -24.67
CA VAL A 222 -14.35 -11.86 -23.99
C VAL A 222 -13.26 -11.01 -23.32
N ILE A 223 -12.78 -9.96 -23.98
CA ILE A 223 -11.76 -9.05 -23.40
C ILE A 223 -12.32 -8.34 -22.15
N LYS A 224 -13.58 -7.91 -22.16
CA LYS A 224 -14.22 -7.33 -20.97
C LYS A 224 -14.30 -8.35 -19.84
N GLN A 225 -14.67 -9.59 -20.14
CA GLN A 225 -14.79 -10.66 -19.16
C GLN A 225 -13.44 -11.02 -18.52
N ILE A 226 -12.37 -11.15 -19.33
CA ILE A 226 -11.00 -11.35 -18.84
C ILE A 226 -10.59 -10.19 -17.92
N THR A 227 -10.89 -8.96 -18.33
CA THR A 227 -10.56 -7.76 -17.55
C THR A 227 -11.28 -7.73 -16.21
N ALA A 228 -12.58 -8.02 -16.19
CA ALA A 228 -13.38 -8.09 -14.96
C ALA A 228 -12.85 -9.15 -14.00
N MET A 229 -12.53 -10.36 -14.49
CA MET A 229 -11.95 -11.43 -13.68
C MET A 229 -10.58 -11.03 -13.09
N CYS A 230 -9.68 -10.45 -13.90
CA CYS A 230 -8.39 -9.98 -13.40
C CYS A 230 -8.53 -8.83 -12.38
N GLU A 231 -9.53 -7.95 -12.53
CA GLU A 231 -9.84 -6.90 -11.55
C GLU A 231 -10.28 -7.47 -10.19
N GLU A 232 -11.02 -8.59 -10.17
CA GLU A 232 -11.37 -9.27 -8.91
C GLU A 232 -10.12 -9.75 -8.15
N TYR A 233 -9.18 -10.40 -8.83
CA TYR A 233 -7.91 -10.80 -8.22
C TYR A 233 -7.04 -9.61 -7.77
N GLN A 234 -7.05 -8.50 -8.51
CA GLN A 234 -6.38 -7.26 -8.08
C GLN A 234 -7.01 -6.69 -6.80
N ASN A 235 -8.34 -6.75 -6.69
CA ASN A 235 -9.07 -6.30 -5.50
C ASN A 235 -8.80 -7.22 -4.29
N GLU A 236 -8.74 -8.54 -4.50
CA GLU A 236 -8.33 -9.50 -3.47
C GLU A 236 -6.91 -9.19 -2.98
N ALA A 237 -5.95 -9.06 -3.90
CA ALA A 237 -4.57 -8.72 -3.56
C ALA A 237 -4.47 -7.40 -2.77
N LYS A 238 -5.30 -6.41 -3.15
CA LYS A 238 -5.38 -5.13 -2.45
C LYS A 238 -5.94 -5.29 -1.03
N SER A 239 -6.98 -6.09 -0.84
CA SER A 239 -7.56 -6.36 0.48
C SER A 239 -6.55 -7.03 1.41
N ILE A 240 -5.81 -8.02 0.92
CA ILE A 240 -4.73 -8.69 1.67
C ILE A 240 -3.62 -7.69 2.04
N TYR A 241 -3.21 -6.85 1.09
CA TYR A 241 -2.23 -5.80 1.34
C TYR A 241 -2.71 -4.81 2.41
N GLU A 242 -3.96 -4.33 2.34
CA GLU A 242 -4.50 -3.37 3.30
C GLU A 242 -4.55 -3.96 4.72
N ALA A 243 -5.01 -5.21 4.85
CA ALA A 243 -4.99 -5.93 6.12
C ALA A 243 -3.57 -6.01 6.70
N LYS A 244 -2.58 -6.39 5.88
CA LYS A 244 -1.19 -6.51 6.33
C LYS A 244 -0.56 -5.15 6.63
N HIS A 245 -0.87 -4.12 5.85
CA HIS A 245 -0.38 -2.76 6.08
C HIS A 245 -0.88 -2.20 7.42
N THR A 246 -2.16 -2.39 7.74
CA THR A 246 -2.73 -1.98 9.04
C THR A 246 -2.08 -2.70 10.21
N GLU A 247 -1.78 -4.00 10.06
CA GLU A 247 -1.02 -4.76 11.05
C GLU A 247 0.38 -4.18 11.27
N LEU A 248 1.10 -3.83 10.18
CA LEU A 248 2.48 -3.34 10.23
C LEU A 248 2.62 -1.96 10.87
N VAL A 249 1.78 -1.02 10.48
CA VAL A 249 1.85 0.37 10.98
C VAL A 249 1.32 0.44 12.41
N GLY A 250 0.29 -0.37 12.73
CA GLY A 250 -0.45 -0.26 13.98
C GLY A 250 -1.24 1.05 14.06
N LYS A 251 -2.20 1.14 14.98
CA LYS A 251 -2.73 2.43 15.43
C LYS A 251 -1.79 3.08 16.44
#